data_AF-A0A0C3EVG7-F1
#
_entry.id   AF-A0A0C3EVG7-F1
#
_cell.length_a   1.000
_cell.length_b   1.000
_cell.length_c   1.000
_cell.angle_alpha   90.00
_cell.angle_beta   90.00
_cell.angle_gamma   90.00
#
_symmetry.space_group_name_H-M   'P 1'
#
loop_
_entity.id
_entity.type
_entity.pdbx_description
1 polymer ?
#
loop_
_entity_poly.entity_id
_entity_poly.type
_entity_poly.pdbx_seq_one_letter_code
_entity_poly.pdbx_strand_id
1 'polypeptide(L)' 'MLEDPSFSHTVSWAPGGDSFVVKDMNEFTKSILPRMFKHSNFASFVRQLNKYDFHKVRSPPPPPSFLCGL' A
#
# COMPACT_ATOMS: atom_id res chain seq x y z
N MET A 1 -8.98 -7.83 -6.57
CA MET A 1 -8.58 -7.14 -5.31
C MET A 1 -8.64 -5.63 -5.46
N LEU A 2 -7.84 -5.02 -6.33
CA LEU A 2 -7.79 -3.55 -6.47
C LEU A 2 -8.88 -2.95 -7.37
N GLU A 3 -9.52 -3.77 -8.21
CA GLU A 3 -10.63 -3.38 -9.09
C GLU A 3 -12.01 -3.57 -8.45
N ASP A 4 -12.09 -4.21 -7.27
CA ASP A 4 -13.36 -4.48 -6.59
C ASP A 4 -13.75 -3.27 -5.73
N PRO A 5 -14.89 -2.61 -5.99
CA PRO A 5 -15.35 -1.46 -5.23
C PRO A 5 -15.56 -1.77 -3.74
N SER A 6 -15.86 -3.04 -3.43
CA SER A 6 -16.10 -3.51 -2.06
C SER A 6 -14.88 -3.42 -1.16
N PHE A 7 -13.67 -3.33 -1.74
CA PHE A 7 -12.43 -3.18 -0.99
C PHE A 7 -11.86 -1.77 -1.04
N SER A 8 -12.50 -0.83 -1.74
CA SER A 8 -12.00 0.54 -1.96
C SER A 8 -11.75 1.33 -0.65
N HIS A 9 -12.43 0.99 0.44
CA HIS A 9 -12.20 1.56 1.78
C HIS A 9 -10.96 0.98 2.47
N THR A 10 -10.55 -0.24 2.12
CA THR A 10 -9.40 -0.94 2.69
C THR A 10 -8.15 -0.80 1.83
N VAL A 11 -8.26 -1.00 0.52
CA VAL A 11 -7.18 -0.92 -0.45
C VAL A 11 -7.71 -0.39 -1.79
N SER A 12 -7.01 0.57 -2.40
CA SER A 12 -7.40 1.13 -3.69
C SER A 12 -6.19 1.52 -4.53
N TRP A 13 -6.39 1.59 -5.84
CA TRP A 13 -5.43 2.26 -6.72
C TRP A 13 -5.27 3.73 -6.30
N ALA A 14 -4.04 4.23 -6.42
CA ALA A 14 -3.77 5.66 -6.40
C ALA A 14 -4.33 6.30 -7.68
N PRO A 15 -4.60 7.61 -7.68
CA PRO A 15 -5.16 8.30 -8.84
C PRO A 15 -4.33 8.15 -10.13
N GLY A 16 -3.01 7.95 -9.98
CA GLY A 16 -2.08 7.73 -11.10
C GLY A 16 -2.08 6.32 -11.68
N GLY A 17 -2.71 5.33 -11.03
CA GLY A 17 -2.75 3.93 -11.48
C GLY A 17 -1.41 3.19 -11.43
N ASP A 18 -0.34 3.86 -11.02
CA ASP A 18 1.03 3.35 -10.91
C ASP A 18 1.33 2.72 -9.54
N SER A 19 0.48 3.01 -8.56
CA SER A 19 0.66 2.65 -7.17
C SER A 19 -0.68 2.34 -6.53
N PHE A 20 -0.68 1.56 -5.45
CA PHE A 20 -1.87 1.29 -4.67
C PHE A 20 -1.64 1.64 -3.21
N VAL A 21 -2.71 2.02 -2.52
CA VAL A 21 -2.69 2.46 -1.13
C VAL A 21 -3.50 1.50 -0.30
N VAL A 22 -2.88 0.95 0.74
CA VAL A 22 -3.57 0.20 1.80
C VAL A 22 -3.93 1.20 2.88
N LYS A 23 -5.24 1.47 3.03
CA LYS A 23 -5.79 2.43 4.00
C LYS A 23 -5.91 1.81 5.39
N ASP A 24 -6.41 0.57 5.46
CA ASP A 24 -6.50 -0.20 6.70
C ASP A 24 -5.72 -1.51 6.58
N MET A 25 -4.59 -1.59 7.28
CA MET A 25 -3.73 -2.78 7.25
C MET A 25 -4.36 -3.97 7.99
N ASN A 26 -5.17 -3.75 9.02
CA ASN A 26 -5.77 -4.80 9.83
C ASN A 26 -6.89 -5.50 9.04
N GLU A 27 -7.77 -4.70 8.42
CA GLU A 27 -8.83 -5.21 7.56
C GLU A 27 -8.27 -5.87 6.30
N PHE A 28 -7.23 -5.29 5.69
CA PHE A 28 -6.55 -5.90 4.55
C PHE A 28 -6.02 -7.30 4.89
N THR A 29 -5.39 -7.44 6.06
CA THR A 29 -4.76 -8.68 6.48
C THR A 29 -5.78 -9.77 6.86
N LYS A 30 -6.92 -9.39 7.45
CA LYS A 30 -7.96 -10.33 7.91
C LYS A 30 -8.99 -10.68 6.85
N SER A 31 -9.34 -9.74 5.98
CA SER A 31 -10.46 -9.88 5.06
C SER A 31 -9.98 -10.17 3.64
N ILE A 32 -8.91 -9.51 3.20
CA ILE A 32 -8.48 -9.54 1.79
C ILE A 32 -7.39 -10.58 1.56
N LEU A 33 -6.34 -10.61 2.39
CA LEU A 33 -5.26 -11.60 2.26
C LEU A 33 -5.74 -13.05 2.25
N PRO A 34 -6.58 -13.53 3.19
CA PRO A 34 -7.04 -14.93 3.17
C PRO A 34 -8.01 -15.25 2.03
N ARG A 35 -8.64 -14.25 1.40
CA ARG A 35 -9.47 -14.44 0.20
C ARG A 35 -8.64 -14.55 -1.07
N MET A 36 -7.55 -13.79 -1.15
CA MET A 36 -6.67 -13.74 -2.33
C MET A 36 -5.49 -14.72 -2.26
N PHE A 37 -5.05 -15.08 -1.05
CA PHE A 37 -3.90 -15.93 -0.77
C PHE A 37 -4.26 -16.99 0.27
N LYS A 38 -3.54 -18.12 0.26
CA LYS A 38 -3.71 -19.20 1.25
C LYS A 38 -3.16 -18.86 2.65
N HIS A 39 -2.74 -17.62 2.89
CA HIS A 39 -2.18 -17.15 4.16
C HIS A 39 -2.58 -15.68 4.42
N SER A 40 -2.69 -15.30 5.69
CA SER A 40 -2.97 -13.93 6.12
C SER A 40 -1.72 -13.15 6.52
N ASN A 41 -0.51 -13.59 6.14
CA ASN A 41 0.71 -12.88 6.55
C ASN A 41 1.05 -11.73 5.59
N PHE A 42 1.02 -10.49 6.11
CA PHE A 42 1.38 -9.28 5.36
C PHE A 42 2.85 -9.28 4.89
N ALA A 43 3.78 -9.84 5.65
CA ALA A 43 5.19 -9.92 5.25
C ALA A 43 5.39 -10.80 4.00
N SER A 44 4.61 -11.88 3.87
CA SER A 44 4.61 -12.73 2.67
C SER A 44 4.08 -11.97 1.46
N PHE A 45 3.03 -11.16 1.65
CA PHE A 45 2.52 -10.27 0.61
C PHE A 45 3.56 -9.24 0.17
N VAL A 46 4.23 -8.56 1.11
CA VAL A 46 5.32 -7.62 0.80
C VAL A 46 6.48 -8.30 0.07
N ARG A 47 6.82 -9.54 0.43
CA ARG A 47 7.87 -10.30 -0.27
C ARG A 47 7.49 -10.62 -1.71
N GLN A 48 6.22 -10.87 -1.99
CA GLN A 48 5.74 -11.02 -3.37
C GLN A 48 5.81 -9.69 -4.12
N LEU A 49 5.41 -8.58 -3.50
CA LEU A 49 5.56 -7.24 -4.07
C LEU A 49 7.01 -6.95 -4.47
N ASN A 50 7.96 -7.21 -3.56
CA ASN A 50 9.39 -7.04 -3.83
C ASN A 50 9.88 -7.92 -4.99
N LYS A 51 9.28 -9.11 -5.22
CA LYS A 51 9.62 -9.97 -6.37
C LYS A 51 9.18 -9.35 -7.71
N TYR A 52 8.11 -8.57 -7.69
CA TYR A 52 7.58 -7.86 -8.84
C TYR A 52 8.07 -6.40 -8.90
N ASP A 53 9.18 -6.06 -8.22
CA ASP A 53 9.75 -4.72 -8.16
C ASP A 53 8.85 -3.63 -7.54
N PHE A 54 7.80 -4.02 -6.82
CA PHE A 54 7.01 -3.08 -6.03
C PHE A 54 7.75 -2.74 -4.74
N HIS A 55 8.01 -1.44 -4.55
CA HIS A 55 8.68 -0.93 -3.37
C HIS A 55 7.72 -0.09 -2.53
N LYS A 56 7.82 -0.20 -1.21
CA LYS A 56 7.05 0.64 -0.30
C LYS A 56 7.54 2.08 -0.41
N VAL A 57 6.71 2.96 -0.97
CA VAL A 57 6.95 4.41 -0.97
C VAL A 57 6.84 4.91 0.47
N ARG A 58 7.98 5.25 1.07
CA ARG A 58 8.00 6.10 2.27
C ARG A 58 7.92 7.54 1.75
N SER A 59 7.07 8.37 2.36
CA SER A 59 6.87 9.77 1.96
C SER A 59 8.20 10.43 1.57
N PRO A 60 8.23 11.25 0.50
CA PRO A 60 9.43 12.01 0.17
C PRO A 60 9.87 12.77 1.43
N PRO A 61 11.19 12.91 1.66
CA PRO A 61 11.70 13.71 2.77
C PRO A 61 11.02 15.09 2.71
N PRO A 62 10.69 15.71 3.87
CA PRO A 62 10.16 17.07 3.86
C PRO A 62 11.09 17.94 3.03
N PRO A 63 10.55 18.86 2.20
CA PRO A 63 11.40 19.78 1.47
C PRO A 63 12.33 20.47 2.47
N PRO A 64 13.62 20.68 2.13
CA PRO A 64 14.52 21.42 3.00
C PRO A 64 13.82 22.74 3.32
N SER A 65 13.51 22.94 4.60
CA SER A 65 12.98 24.19 5.10
C SER A 65 13.96 25.27 4.66
N PHE A 66 13.59 26.02 3.62
CA PHE A 66 14.29 27.24 3.27
C PHE A 66 14.15 28.13 4.52
N LEU A 67 15.23 28.21 5.28
CA LEU A 67 15.38 29.15 6.38
C LEU A 67 15.27 30.54 5.78
N CYS A 68 14.04 31.05 5.76
CA CYS A 68 13.75 32.46 5.64
C CYS A 68 14.19 33.10 6.97
N GLY A 69 15.30 33.83 6.95
CA GLY A 69 15.69 34.76 7.99
C GLY A 69 16.84 34.29 8.90
N LEU A 70 18.06 34.62 8.50
CA LEU A 70 19.02 35.43 9.27
C LEU A 70 20.04 36.04 8.30
#